data_AF-A0AA41VCA9-F1
#
_entry.id   AF-A0AA41VCA9-F1
#
_cell.length_a   1.000
_cell.length_b   1.000
_cell.length_c   1.000
_cell.angle_alpha   90.00
_cell.angle_beta   90.00
_cell.angle_gamma   90.00
#
_symmetry.space_group_name_H-M   'P 1'
#
loop_
_entity.id
_entity.type
_entity.pdbx_description
1 polymer ?
#
loop_
_entity_poly.entity_id
_entity_poly.type
_entity_poly.pdbx_seq_one_letter_code
_entity_poly.pdbx_strand_id
1 'polypeptide(L)'
;MVVIVKDRKERKPSQGRKKILIERIEIKSNRQVTFSKRRNGLFKKASELCVLCGAEIAVIVFSPAGKAYSFGNPHVDSTISRFLNENYQSNHELAIRPPIIYHRHGFSVPEQ
;
A
#
# COMPACT_ATOMS: atom_id res chain seq x y z
N MET A 1 30.56 34.75 -34.87
CA MET A 1 29.91 33.65 -34.13
C MET A 1 29.78 34.10 -32.67
N VAL A 2 28.60 34.57 -32.24
CA VAL A 2 28.38 35.03 -30.86
C VAL A 2 27.96 33.83 -30.03
N VAL A 3 28.81 33.42 -29.09
CA VAL A 3 28.48 32.36 -28.13
C VAL A 3 27.66 32.98 -27.01
N ILE A 4 26.36 32.69 -26.99
CA ILE A 4 25.50 33.07 -25.86
C ILE A 4 25.79 32.10 -24.71
N VAL A 5 26.50 32.58 -23.69
CA VAL A 5 26.64 31.86 -22.41
C VAL A 5 25.34 32.03 -21.64
N LYS A 6 24.56 30.95 -21.55
CA LYS A 6 23.35 30.93 -20.72
C LYS A 6 23.79 30.77 -19.26
N ASP A 7 23.64 31.84 -18.47
CA ASP A 7 23.93 31.80 -17.04
C ASP A 7 23.21 30.62 -16.37
N ARG A 8 23.98 29.70 -15.79
CA ARG A 8 23.43 28.58 -15.03
C ARG A 8 22.97 29.10 -13.67
N LYS A 9 21.66 29.33 -13.54
CA LYS A 9 21.02 29.65 -12.26
C LYS A 9 21.38 28.58 -11.22
N GLU A 10 22.12 28.95 -10.18
CA GLU A 10 22.51 28.06 -9.08
C GLU A 10 21.27 27.40 -8.45
N ARG A 11 21.29 26.07 -8.39
CA ARG A 11 20.20 25.29 -7.77
C ARG A 11 20.45 25.21 -6.27
N LYS A 12 19.53 25.75 -5.47
CA LYS A 12 19.59 25.59 -4.02
C LYS A 12 19.54 24.10 -3.65
N PRO A 13 20.40 23.62 -2.73
CA PRO A 13 20.40 22.23 -2.30
C PRO A 13 19.08 21.86 -1.60
N SER A 14 18.66 20.60 -1.75
CA SER A 14 17.43 20.11 -1.12
C SER A 14 17.58 20.08 0.40
N GLN A 15 16.50 20.38 1.13
CA GLN A 15 16.48 20.34 2.60
C GLN A 15 16.49 18.91 3.19
N GLY A 16 16.71 17.87 2.38
CA GLY A 16 16.76 16.48 2.83
C GLY A 16 15.41 15.94 3.35
N ARG A 17 15.47 14.85 4.12
CA ARG A 17 14.29 14.24 4.75
C ARG A 17 13.89 15.06 5.97
N LYS A 18 12.66 15.59 5.96
CA LYS A 18 12.06 16.28 7.11
C LYS A 18 11.20 15.34 7.94
N LYS A 19 11.22 15.51 9.27
CA LYS A 19 10.25 14.89 10.17
C LYS A 19 8.87 15.49 9.91
N ILE A 20 7.85 14.64 9.91
CA ILE A 20 6.44 15.04 9.78
C ILE A 20 5.62 14.29 10.86
N LEU A 21 4.45 14.81 11.20
CA LEU A 21 3.52 14.16 12.12
C LEU A 21 2.96 12.85 11.51
N ILE A 22 2.60 11.90 12.39
CA ILE A 22 1.96 10.63 11.99
C ILE A 22 0.45 10.83 12.04
N GLU A 23 -0.04 11.64 11.11
CA GLU A 23 -1.45 11.97 10.92
C GLU A 23 -1.75 12.09 9.42
N ARG A 24 -3.01 12.43 9.08
CA ARG A 24 -3.39 12.65 7.68
C ARG A 24 -2.67 13.88 7.13
N ILE A 25 -1.93 13.71 6.04
CA ILE A 25 -1.31 14.84 5.33
C ILE A 25 -2.39 15.60 4.59
N GLU A 26 -2.68 16.84 4.99
CA GLU A 26 -3.78 17.60 4.40
C GLU A 26 -3.54 18.04 2.96
N ILE A 27 -2.33 18.49 2.65
CA ILE A 27 -1.95 18.93 1.30
C ILE A 27 -1.97 17.73 0.34
N LYS A 28 -2.92 17.74 -0.62
CA LYS A 28 -3.18 16.63 -1.55
C LYS A 28 -1.94 16.16 -2.33
N SER A 29 -1.14 17.09 -2.84
CA SER A 29 0.09 16.76 -3.59
C SER A 29 1.13 16.05 -2.71
N ASN A 30 1.38 16.58 -1.50
CA ASN A 30 2.27 15.96 -0.52
C ASN A 30 1.76 14.58 -0.08
N ARG A 31 0.44 14.44 0.10
CA ARG A 31 -0.20 13.16 0.43
C ARG A 31 -0.02 12.13 -0.69
N GLN A 32 -0.21 12.53 -1.96
CA GLN A 32 -0.03 11.64 -3.12
C GLN A 32 1.42 11.17 -3.27
N VAL A 33 2.38 12.09 -3.13
CA VAL A 33 3.82 11.75 -3.18
C VAL A 33 4.19 10.85 -2.00
N THR A 34 3.71 11.17 -0.81
CA THR A 34 3.99 10.37 0.40
C THR A 34 3.39 8.98 0.29
N PHE A 35 2.15 8.85 -0.19
CA PHE A 35 1.52 7.57 -0.48
C PHE A 35 2.40 6.73 -1.41
N SER A 36 2.82 7.30 -2.54
CA SER A 36 3.63 6.60 -3.53
C SER A 36 4.96 6.13 -2.95
N LYS A 37 5.65 6.99 -2.20
CA LYS A 37 6.94 6.65 -1.56
C LYS A 37 6.78 5.62 -0.45
N ARG A 38 5.80 5.78 0.45
CA ARG A 38 5.55 4.87 1.57
C ARG A 38 5.08 3.50 1.09
N ARG A 39 4.15 3.44 0.13
CA ARG A 39 3.71 2.19 -0.50
C ARG A 39 4.89 1.42 -1.09
N ASN A 40 5.76 2.09 -1.86
CA ASN A 40 6.93 1.45 -2.44
C ASN A 40 7.92 0.97 -1.35
N GLY A 41 8.14 1.77 -0.30
CA GLY A 41 8.99 1.37 0.83
C GLY A 41 8.42 0.18 1.60
N LEU A 42 7.10 0.15 1.82
CA LEU A 42 6.39 -0.94 2.47
C LEU A 42 6.51 -2.24 1.66
N PHE A 43 6.31 -2.19 0.34
CA PHE A 43 6.45 -3.37 -0.52
C PHE A 43 7.87 -3.92 -0.52
N LYS A 44 8.88 -3.04 -0.54
CA LYS A 44 10.27 -3.46 -0.40
C LYS A 44 10.53 -4.18 0.92
N LYS A 45 10.02 -3.64 2.03
CA LYS A 45 10.17 -4.28 3.35
C LYS A 45 9.42 -5.60 3.47
N ALA A 46 8.21 -5.70 2.91
CA ALA A 46 7.51 -6.98 2.84
C ALA A 46 8.31 -8.00 2.03
N SER A 47 8.84 -7.62 0.87
CA SER A 47 9.69 -8.50 0.05
C SER A 47 10.97 -8.94 0.76
N GLU A 48 11.65 -8.04 1.48
CA GLU A 48 12.82 -8.40 2.28
C GLU A 48 12.47 -9.43 3.35
N LEU A 49 11.34 -9.26 4.06
CA LEU A 49 10.88 -10.21 5.09
C LEU A 49 10.55 -11.57 4.49
N CYS A 50 9.91 -11.62 3.32
CA CYS A 50 9.64 -12.87 2.62
C CYS A 50 10.94 -13.63 2.32
N VAL A 51 11.96 -12.93 1.83
CA VAL A 51 13.26 -13.52 1.48
C VAL A 51 14.03 -13.98 2.72
N LEU A 52 14.08 -13.16 3.77
CA LEU A 52 14.87 -13.43 4.96
C LEU A 52 14.28 -14.53 5.84
N CYS A 53 12.95 -14.54 5.96
CA CYS A 53 12.27 -15.39 6.94
C CYS A 53 11.42 -16.49 6.29
N GLY A 54 11.35 -16.56 4.96
CA GLY A 54 10.40 -17.44 4.26
C GLY A 54 8.94 -17.07 4.55
N ALA A 55 8.67 -15.82 4.95
CA ALA A 55 7.34 -15.40 5.38
C ALA A 55 6.36 -15.35 4.19
N GLU A 56 5.15 -15.84 4.41
CA GLU A 56 4.03 -15.64 3.50
C GLU A 56 3.29 -14.37 3.89
N ILE A 57 3.18 -13.42 2.96
CA ILE A 57 2.69 -12.06 3.24
C ILE A 57 1.78 -11.60 2.11
N ALA A 58 0.64 -11.01 2.45
CA ALA A 58 -0.18 -10.20 1.54
C ALA A 58 -0.35 -8.78 2.10
N VAL A 59 -0.08 -7.78 1.27
CA VAL A 59 -0.26 -6.36 1.59
C VAL A 59 -1.16 -5.74 0.54
N ILE A 60 -2.24 -5.08 0.96
CA ILE A 60 -3.15 -4.32 0.10
C ILE A 60 -3.21 -2.88 0.60
N VAL A 61 -3.03 -1.91 -0.30
CA VAL A 61 -3.08 -0.48 0.03
C VAL A 61 -3.89 0.27 -1.02
N PHE A 62 -4.82 1.11 -0.58
CA PHE A 62 -5.63 1.96 -1.44
C PHE A 62 -5.08 3.38 -1.51
N SER A 63 -4.95 3.90 -2.73
CA SER A 63 -4.63 5.32 -2.91
C SER A 63 -5.80 6.21 -2.49
N PRO A 64 -5.57 7.51 -2.25
CA PRO A 64 -6.64 8.46 -1.99
C PRO A 64 -7.69 8.53 -3.11
N ALA A 65 -7.38 8.05 -4.32
CA ALA A 65 -8.29 7.97 -5.47
C ALA A 65 -9.01 6.61 -5.58
N GLY A 66 -8.95 5.76 -4.54
CA GLY A 66 -9.62 4.45 -4.52
C GLY A 66 -8.89 3.33 -5.27
N LYS A 67 -7.82 3.63 -6.02
CA LYS A 67 -7.05 2.58 -6.73
C LYS A 67 -6.31 1.68 -5.74
N ALA A 68 -6.53 0.37 -5.85
CA ALA A 68 -5.84 -0.66 -5.09
C ALA A 68 -4.43 -0.93 -5.64
N TYR A 69 -3.51 -1.25 -4.74
CA TYR A 69 -2.17 -1.75 -5.03
C TYR A 69 -1.89 -2.89 -4.06
N SER A 70 -1.24 -3.95 -4.54
CA SER A 70 -0.95 -5.11 -3.72
C SER A 70 0.44 -5.67 -3.93
N PHE A 71 0.94 -6.34 -2.90
CA PHE A 71 2.13 -7.19 -2.91
C PHE A 71 1.75 -8.51 -2.25
N GLY A 72 2.18 -9.63 -2.80
CA GLY A 72 1.91 -10.96 -2.26
C GLY A 72 3.07 -11.91 -2.47
N ASN A 73 3.33 -12.75 -1.48
CA ASN A 73 4.25 -13.87 -1.55
C ASN A 73 3.60 -15.07 -0.84
N PRO A 74 3.30 -16.18 -1.54
CA PRO A 74 3.58 -16.44 -2.96
C PRO A 74 2.67 -15.64 -3.92
N HIS A 75 1.37 -15.53 -3.61
CA HIS A 75 0.43 -14.67 -4.33
C HIS A 75 -0.54 -14.02 -3.33
N VAL A 76 -1.11 -12.88 -3.70
CA VAL A 76 -2.07 -12.15 -2.84
C VAL A 76 -3.30 -13.02 -2.59
N ASP A 77 -3.89 -13.55 -3.65
CA ASP A 77 -5.14 -14.33 -3.56
C ASP A 77 -4.92 -15.61 -2.75
N SER A 78 -3.84 -16.36 -2.98
CA SER A 78 -3.56 -17.60 -2.24
C SER A 78 -3.38 -17.35 -0.74
N THR A 79 -2.67 -16.29 -0.37
CA THR A 79 -2.43 -15.93 1.03
C THR A 79 -3.73 -15.52 1.72
N ILE A 80 -4.59 -14.75 1.03
CA ILE A 80 -5.90 -14.34 1.54
C ILE A 80 -6.83 -15.54 1.66
N SER A 81 -6.92 -16.38 0.63
CA SER A 81 -7.74 -17.59 0.65
C SER A 81 -7.34 -18.51 1.79
N ARG A 82 -6.04 -18.72 2.03
CA ARG A 82 -5.57 -19.53 3.16
C ARG A 82 -5.99 -18.92 4.49
N PHE A 83 -5.75 -17.63 4.69
CA PHE A 83 -6.16 -16.93 5.91
C PHE A 83 -7.67 -17.06 6.16
N LEU A 84 -8.50 -16.83 5.16
CA LEU A 84 -9.97 -16.95 5.31
C LEU A 84 -10.42 -18.38 5.57
N ASN A 85 -9.79 -19.37 4.94
CA ASN A 85 -10.10 -20.79 5.13
C ASN A 85 -9.69 -21.29 6.53
N GLU A 86 -8.51 -20.89 7.03
CA GLU A 86 -8.04 -21.20 8.39
C GLU A 86 -8.98 -20.59 9.45
N ASN A 87 -9.52 -19.40 9.20
CA ASN A 87 -10.54 -18.82 10.06
C ASN A 87 -11.88 -19.58 9.98
N TYR A 88 -12.26 -20.13 8.82
CA TYR A 88 -13.48 -20.93 8.71
C TYR A 88 -13.42 -22.23 9.52
N GLN A 89 -12.26 -22.91 9.55
CA GLN A 89 -12.09 -24.15 10.31
C GLN A 89 -12.04 -23.93 11.83
N SER A 90 -11.59 -22.76 12.28
CA SER A 90 -11.54 -22.41 13.71
C SER A 90 -12.84 -21.80 14.27
N ASN A 91 -13.80 -21.42 13.41
CA ASN A 91 -15.05 -20.76 13.80
C ASN A 91 -16.31 -21.63 13.62
N HIS A 92 -16.23 -22.96 13.79
CA HIS A 92 -17.41 -23.85 13.74
C HIS A 92 -18.44 -23.60 14.88
N GLU A 93 -18.24 -22.57 15.72
CA GLU A 93 -19.21 -22.11 16.73
C GLU A 93 -19.79 -20.70 16.45
N LEU A 94 -19.42 -20.03 15.36
CA LEU A 94 -19.90 -18.67 15.04
C LEU A 94 -20.51 -18.55 13.63
N ALA A 95 -21.24 -19.59 13.20
CA ALA A 95 -21.95 -19.67 11.92
C ALA A 95 -23.14 -18.68 11.75
N ILE A 96 -23.07 -17.49 12.37
CA ILE A 96 -24.12 -16.46 12.29
C ILE A 96 -23.67 -15.21 11.51
N ARG A 97 -22.39 -15.06 11.17
CA ARG A 97 -21.94 -13.90 10.35
C ARG A 97 -21.82 -14.29 8.87
N PRO A 98 -22.53 -13.61 7.96
CA PRO A 98 -22.44 -13.92 6.54
C PRO A 98 -21.02 -13.66 6.05
N PRO A 99 -20.51 -14.47 5.10
CA PRO A 99 -19.19 -14.28 4.54
C PRO A 99 -19.11 -12.90 3.89
N ILE A 100 -18.09 -12.12 4.24
CA ILE A 100 -17.75 -10.91 3.48
C ILE A 100 -17.19 -11.37 2.13
N ILE A 101 -18.06 -11.47 1.13
CA ILE A 101 -17.67 -11.80 -0.24
C ILE A 101 -17.04 -10.57 -0.87
N TYR A 102 -15.72 -10.58 -1.01
CA TYR A 102 -15.00 -9.60 -1.83
C TYR A 102 -15.19 -9.95 -3.30
N HIS A 103 -16.13 -9.29 -3.96
CA HIS A 103 -16.24 -9.35 -5.43
C HIS A 103 -15.23 -8.40 -6.08
N ARG A 104 -14.72 -8.83 -7.24
CA ARG A 104 -13.62 -8.21 -8.02
C ARG A 104 -13.91 -6.76 -8.47
N HIS A 105 -15.11 -6.23 -8.25
CA HIS A 105 -15.52 -4.87 -8.55
C HIS A 105 -16.24 -4.23 -7.35
N GLY A 106 -15.48 -3.60 -6.46
CA GLY A 106 -16.01 -2.63 -5.49
C GLY A 106 -16.50 -3.20 -4.15
N PHE A 107 -16.22 -2.45 -3.09
CA PHE A 107 -16.80 -2.62 -1.76
C PHE A 107 -18.25 -2.13 -1.80
N SER A 108 -19.23 -3.03 -1.69
CA SER A 108 -20.60 -2.67 -1.31
C SER A 108 -20.86 -3.22 0.10
N VAL A 109 -21.05 -2.29 1.04
CA VAL A 109 -21.55 -2.59 2.38
C VAL A 109 -23.05 -2.90 2.24
N PRO A 110 -23.60 -3.98 2.85
CA PRO A 110 -25.04 -4.16 2.92
C PRO A 110 -25.63 -3.00 3.73
N GLU A 111 -26.56 -2.28 3.12
CA GLU A 111 -27.39 -1.29 3.80
C GLU A 111 -28.36 -2.05 4.72
N GLN A 112 -28.48 -1.60 5.97
CA GLN A 112 -29.45 -2.09 6.95
C GLN A 112 -30.73 -1.28 6.82
#